data_AF-A0A2M4DP66-F1
#
_entry.id   AF-A0A2M4DP66-F1
#
_cell.length_a   1.000
_cell.length_b   1.000
_cell.length_c   1.000
_cell.angle_alpha   90.00
_cell.angle_beta   90.00
_cell.angle_gamma   90.00
#
_symmetry.space_group_name_H-M   'P 1'
#
loop_
_entity.id
_entity.type
_entity.pdbx_description
1 polymer ?
#
loop_
_entity_poly.entity_id
_entity_poly.type
_entity_poly.pdbx_seq_one_letter_code
_entity_poly.pdbx_strand_id
1 'polypeptide(L)'
;MVALAAGWLVTIAILVVTGYSLKQLYVGDYTTIAPVADAFYESLHRSLWAFVVMWVIFVCINEQGGIVDRFLGNPLWQPLSRLSYSMYLVHIAIQAITLTQVLRFPVEFSVVNLFYTAFGLIGISTVVGIVWCIAFEYPFFGLEKYVFRKKDPKSTD
;
A
#
# COMPACT_ATOMS: atom_id res chain seq x y z
N MET A 1 26.14 10.86 -10.80
CA MET A 1 25.07 11.33 -11.71
C MET A 1 24.53 10.22 -12.61
N VAL A 2 25.37 9.54 -13.42
CA VAL A 2 24.92 8.47 -14.33
C VAL A 2 24.22 7.31 -13.61
N ALA A 3 24.78 6.81 -12.50
CA ALA A 3 24.19 5.72 -11.73
C ALA A 3 22.80 6.05 -11.14
N LEU A 4 22.57 7.30 -10.73
CA LEU A 4 21.28 7.75 -10.20
C LEU A 4 20.23 7.84 -11.31
N ALA A 5 20.58 8.43 -12.45
CA ALA A 5 19.70 8.50 -13.61
C ALA A 5 19.34 7.09 -14.11
N ALA A 6 20.33 6.18 -14.17
CA ALA A 6 20.10 4.78 -14.50
C ALA A 6 19.15 4.11 -13.51
N GLY A 7 19.32 4.31 -12.20
CA GLY A 7 18.43 3.73 -11.20
C GLY A 7 16.99 4.24 -11.28
N TRP A 8 16.78 5.54 -11.52
CA TRP A 8 15.44 6.09 -11.76
C TRP A 8 14.80 5.55 -13.05
N LEU A 9 15.59 5.41 -14.12
CA LEU A 9 15.10 4.81 -15.36
C LEU A 9 14.72 3.34 -15.16
N VAL A 10 15.51 2.59 -14.38
CA VAL A 10 15.25 1.19 -14.04
C VAL A 10 13.96 1.07 -13.22
N THR A 11 13.75 1.91 -12.20
CA THR A 11 12.50 1.84 -11.41
C THR A 11 11.27 2.19 -12.23
N ILE A 12 11.35 3.20 -13.10
CA ILE A 12 10.27 3.57 -14.02
C ILE A 12 10.00 2.41 -14.98
N ALA A 13 11.04 1.80 -15.56
CA ALA A 13 10.88 0.66 -16.46
C ALA A 13 10.21 -0.52 -15.75
N ILE A 14 10.62 -0.85 -14.52
CA ILE A 14 10.00 -1.90 -13.72
C ILE A 14 8.51 -1.61 -13.47
N LEU A 15 8.16 -0.40 -13.05
CA LEU A 15 6.76 0.00 -12.81
C LEU A 15 5.89 -0.04 -14.07
N VAL A 16 6.47 0.36 -15.21
CA VAL A 16 5.80 0.32 -16.50
C VAL A 16 5.54 -1.13 -16.91
N VAL A 17 6.57 -1.99 -16.84
CA VAL A 17 6.44 -3.41 -17.19
C VAL A 17 5.39 -4.09 -16.32
N THR A 18 5.45 -3.92 -14.99
CA THR A 18 4.45 -4.54 -14.11
C THR A 18 3.04 -4.00 -14.34
N GLY A 19 2.89 -2.69 -14.59
CA GLY A 19 1.61 -2.07 -14.91
C GLY A 19 0.99 -2.56 -16.22
N TYR A 20 1.78 -2.68 -17.29
CA TYR A 20 1.28 -3.19 -18.58
C TYR A 20 0.92 -4.67 -18.52
N SER A 21 1.68 -5.48 -17.78
CA SER A 21 1.38 -6.89 -17.57
C SER A 21 0.00 -7.12 -16.92
N LEU A 22 -0.39 -6.29 -15.94
CA LEU A 22 -1.74 -6.34 -15.34
C LEU A 22 -2.87 -6.11 -16.36
N LYS A 23 -2.70 -5.12 -17.26
CA LYS A 23 -3.68 -4.85 -18.31
C LYS A 23 -3.81 -6.04 -19.26
N GLN A 24 -2.69 -6.66 -19.61
CA GLN A 24 -2.68 -7.81 -20.52
C GLN A 24 -3.34 -9.03 -19.89
N LEU A 25 -3.20 -9.23 -18.58
CA LEU A 25 -3.84 -10.33 -17.86
C LEU A 25 -5.36 -10.18 -17.75
N TYR A 26 -5.85 -8.95 -17.56
CA TYR A 26 -7.27 -8.69 -17.28
C TYR A 26 -8.12 -8.42 -18.53
N VAL A 27 -7.50 -7.98 -19.63
CA VAL A 27 -8.19 -7.59 -20.88
C VAL A 27 -7.70 -8.38 -22.11
N GLY A 28 -6.55 -9.06 -22.02
CA GLY A 28 -6.00 -9.83 -23.13
C GLY A 28 -6.64 -11.19 -23.28
N ASP A 29 -6.74 -11.67 -24.52
CA ASP A 29 -7.12 -13.05 -24.82
C ASP A 29 -6.15 -14.01 -24.14
N TYR A 30 -6.62 -14.70 -23.10
CA TYR A 30 -5.91 -15.72 -22.31
C TYR A 30 -5.32 -16.86 -23.16
N THR A 31 -5.73 -16.99 -24.41
CA THR A 31 -5.24 -17.97 -25.38
C THR A 31 -3.92 -17.56 -26.06
N THR A 32 -3.53 -16.28 -25.99
CA THR A 32 -2.34 -15.74 -26.68
C THR A 32 -1.13 -15.55 -25.77
N ILE A 33 -1.30 -15.67 -24.45
CA ILE A 33 -0.23 -15.44 -23.47
C ILE A 33 0.49 -16.76 -23.21
N ALA A 34 1.81 -16.76 -23.32
CA ALA A 34 2.60 -17.93 -22.95
C ALA A 34 2.45 -18.18 -21.43
N PRO A 35 2.00 -19.37 -20.99
CA PRO A 35 1.76 -19.66 -19.56
C PRO A 35 3.01 -19.51 -18.70
N VAL A 36 4.19 -19.64 -19.31
CA VAL A 36 5.47 -19.38 -18.67
C VAL A 36 5.61 -17.90 -18.26
N ALA A 37 5.21 -16.96 -19.12
CA ALA A 37 5.31 -15.53 -18.83
C ALA A 37 4.38 -15.11 -17.69
N ASP A 38 3.19 -15.73 -17.62
CA ASP A 38 2.22 -15.51 -16.56
C ASP A 38 2.73 -15.99 -15.19
N ALA A 39 3.25 -17.23 -15.12
CA ALA A 39 3.84 -17.77 -13.90
C ALA A 39 5.01 -16.93 -13.37
N PHE A 40 5.86 -16.42 -14.28
CA PHE A 40 6.92 -15.49 -13.91
C PHE A 40 6.37 -14.17 -13.39
N TYR A 41 5.34 -13.61 -14.03
CA TYR A 41 4.72 -12.37 -13.60
C TYR A 41 4.11 -12.49 -12.19
N GLU A 42 3.27 -13.52 -11.97
CA GLU A 42 2.66 -13.84 -10.67
C GLU A 42 3.71 -13.94 -9.55
N SER A 43 4.87 -14.52 -9.83
CA SER A 43 5.93 -14.70 -8.83
C SER A 43 6.80 -13.45 -8.62
N LEU A 44 7.16 -12.74 -9.70
CA LEU A 44 8.17 -11.67 -9.66
C LEU A 44 7.57 -10.28 -9.42
N HIS A 45 6.30 -10.02 -9.76
CA HIS A 45 5.75 -8.66 -9.70
C HIS A 45 5.88 -8.04 -8.30
N ARG A 46 5.65 -8.83 -7.24
CA ARG A 46 5.80 -8.40 -5.84
C ARG A 46 7.25 -8.12 -5.48
N SER A 47 8.17 -8.99 -5.89
CA SER A 47 9.61 -8.79 -5.67
C SER A 47 10.13 -7.55 -6.41
N LEU A 48 9.73 -7.38 -7.67
CA LEU A 48 10.08 -6.21 -8.48
C LEU A 48 9.54 -4.91 -7.86
N TRP A 49 8.32 -4.93 -7.34
CA TRP A 49 7.77 -3.78 -6.61
C TRP A 49 8.56 -3.48 -5.34
N ALA A 50 8.97 -4.50 -4.59
CA ALA A 50 9.85 -4.32 -3.42
C ALA A 50 11.23 -3.74 -3.82
N PHE A 51 11.81 -4.15 -4.96
CA PHE A 51 13.04 -3.55 -5.48
C PHE A 51 12.88 -2.07 -5.82
N VAL A 52 11.75 -1.67 -6.40
CA VAL A 52 11.44 -0.27 -6.68
C VAL A 52 11.40 0.54 -5.38
N VAL A 53 10.69 0.04 -4.36
CA VAL A 53 10.60 0.70 -3.05
C VAL A 53 11.97 0.76 -2.37
N MET A 54 12.74 -0.34 -2.41
CA MET A 54 14.10 -0.39 -1.88
C MET A 54 15.00 0.67 -2.52
N TRP A 55 14.93 0.84 -3.84
CA TRP A 55 15.71 1.88 -4.53
C TRP A 55 15.32 3.29 -4.08
N VAL A 56 14.02 3.57 -3.93
CA VAL A 56 13.55 4.87 -3.42
C VAL A 56 14.09 5.13 -2.02
N ILE A 57 14.00 4.15 -1.11
CA ILE A 57 14.52 4.25 0.26
C ILE A 57 16.04 4.49 0.23
N PHE A 58 16.78 3.74 -0.58
CA PHE A 58 18.23 3.88 -0.72
C PHE A 58 18.62 5.30 -1.16
N VAL A 59 17.91 5.85 -2.15
CA VAL A 59 18.17 7.21 -2.64
C VAL A 59 17.83 8.27 -1.58
N CYS A 60 16.78 8.08 -0.78
CA CYS A 60 16.46 8.97 0.33
C CYS A 60 17.54 8.95 1.43
N ILE A 61 18.04 7.75 1.80
CA ILE A 61 19.10 7.62 2.83
C ILE A 61 20.41 8.31 2.39
N ASN A 62 20.72 8.29 1.10
CA ASN A 62 21.92 8.93 0.56
C ASN A 62 21.75 10.46 0.35
N GLU A 63 20.63 11.05 0.79
CA GLU A 63 20.28 12.48 0.62
C GLU A 63 20.26 12.94 -0.86
N GLN A 64 20.22 11.99 -1.80
CA GLN A 64 20.24 12.21 -3.25
C GLN A 64 18.82 12.20 -3.86
N GLY A 65 17.78 12.09 -3.01
CA GLY A 65 16.37 12.03 -3.42
C GLY A 65 15.72 13.37 -3.72
N GLY A 66 16.34 14.49 -3.35
CA GLY A 66 15.87 15.84 -3.66
C GLY A 66 14.39 16.06 -3.32
N ILE A 67 13.54 16.14 -4.34
CA ILE A 67 12.09 16.35 -4.19
C ILE A 67 11.40 15.17 -3.51
N VAL A 68 11.82 13.94 -3.82
CA VAL A 68 11.20 12.71 -3.30
C VAL A 68 11.45 12.59 -1.80
N ASP A 69 12.67 12.90 -1.36
CA ASP A 69 13.01 12.90 0.06
C ASP A 69 12.19 13.94 0.84
N ARG A 70 12.09 15.17 0.33
CA ARG A 70 11.27 16.22 0.94
C ARG A 70 9.77 15.87 0.98
N PHE A 71 9.28 15.18 -0.05
CA PHE A 71 7.88 14.76 -0.11
C PHE A 71 7.58 13.66 0.90
N LEU A 72 8.40 12.61 0.98
CA LEU A 72 8.21 11.48 1.89
C LEU A 72 8.57 11.82 3.34
N GLY A 73 9.51 12.73 3.57
CA GLY A 73 9.92 13.18 4.90
C GLY A 73 8.92 14.09 5.61
N ASN A 74 7.82 14.49 4.96
CA ASN A 74 6.82 15.38 5.57
C ASN A 74 6.10 14.66 6.74
N PRO A 75 5.97 15.29 7.93
CA PRO A 75 5.24 14.71 9.06
C PRO A 75 3.77 14.39 8.76
N LEU A 76 3.19 14.92 7.67
CA LEU A 76 1.87 14.54 7.18
C LEU A 76 1.73 13.02 6.89
N TRP A 77 2.83 12.34 6.54
CA TRP A 77 2.82 10.90 6.28
C TRP A 77 2.69 10.05 7.55
N GLN A 78 3.05 10.58 8.72
CA GLN A 78 2.97 9.84 9.97
C GLN A 78 1.53 9.46 10.35
N PRO A 79 0.55 10.39 10.42
CA PRO A 79 -0.84 10.03 10.67
C PRO A 79 -1.46 9.24 9.52
N LEU A 80 -1.06 9.52 8.27
CA LEU A 80 -1.58 8.83 7.10
C LEU A 80 -1.18 7.36 7.07
N SER A 81 0.09 7.05 7.34
CA SER A 81 0.59 5.67 7.42
C SER A 81 -0.15 4.84 8.45
N ARG A 82 -0.54 5.47 9.57
CA ARG A 82 -1.28 4.82 10.66
C ARG A 82 -2.73 4.57 10.28
N LEU A 83 -3.38 5.56 9.67
CA LEU A 83 -4.71 5.40 9.12
C LEU A 83 -4.75 4.27 8.08
N SER A 84 -3.77 4.20 7.19
CA SER A 84 -3.67 3.14 6.18
C SER A 84 -3.55 1.75 6.81
N TYR A 85 -2.84 1.61 7.92
CA TYR A 85 -2.73 0.35 8.65
C TYR A 85 -4.08 -0.09 9.25
N SER A 86 -4.76 0.82 9.98
CA SER A 86 -6.09 0.56 10.51
C SER A 86 -7.11 0.21 9.41
N MET A 87 -7.07 0.94 8.29
CA MET A 87 -7.91 0.66 7.12
C MET A 87 -7.63 -0.72 6.53
N TYR A 88 -6.35 -1.13 6.42
CA TYR A 88 -5.97 -2.43 5.88
C TYR A 88 -6.55 -3.60 6.69
N LEU A 89 -6.44 -3.55 8.03
CA LEU A 89 -6.98 -4.59 8.91
C LEU A 89 -8.50 -4.75 8.75
N VAL A 90 -9.21 -3.62 8.76
CA VAL A 90 -10.67 -3.58 8.57
C VAL A 90 -11.05 -4.06 7.17
N HIS A 91 -10.30 -3.64 6.15
CA HIS A 91 -10.56 -4.02 4.77
C HIS A 91 -10.45 -5.55 4.57
N ILE A 92 -9.44 -6.20 5.16
CA ILE A 92 -9.32 -7.67 5.13
C ILE A 92 -10.51 -8.35 5.81
N ALA A 93 -10.94 -7.86 6.96
CA ALA A 93 -12.08 -8.42 7.66
C ALA A 93 -13.38 -8.31 6.84
N ILE A 94 -13.61 -7.16 6.21
CA ILE A 94 -14.76 -6.94 5.32
C ILE A 94 -14.67 -7.85 4.09
N GLN A 95 -13.51 -7.92 3.43
CA GLN A 95 -13.28 -8.80 2.28
C GLN A 95 -13.57 -10.27 2.62
N ALA A 96 -13.11 -10.75 3.78
CA ALA A 96 -13.37 -12.12 4.24
C ALA A 96 -14.87 -12.40 4.38
N ILE A 97 -15.63 -11.45 4.97
CA ILE A 97 -17.08 -11.56 5.08
C ILE A 97 -17.73 -11.54 3.70
N THR A 98 -17.36 -10.61 2.81
CA THR A 98 -17.91 -10.51 1.46
C THR A 98 -17.65 -11.77 0.64
N LEU A 99 -16.47 -12.38 0.74
CA LEU A 99 -16.14 -13.65 0.09
C LEU A 99 -17.07 -14.78 0.53
N THR A 100 -17.39 -14.88 1.82
CA THR A 100 -18.38 -15.88 2.29
C THR A 100 -19.79 -15.64 1.76
N GLN A 101 -20.15 -14.40 1.43
CA GLN A 101 -21.44 -14.06 0.82
C GLN A 101 -21.48 -14.42 -0.67
N VAL A 102 -20.39 -14.22 -1.41
CA VAL A 102 -20.27 -14.58 -2.83
C VAL A 102 -20.40 -16.09 -3.04
N LEU A 103 -19.94 -16.91 -2.09
CA LEU A 103 -20.17 -18.36 -2.13
C LEU A 103 -21.65 -18.76 -1.99
N ARG A 104 -22.50 -17.85 -1.50
CA ARG A 104 -23.93 -18.11 -1.28
C ARG A 104 -24.82 -17.57 -2.39
N PHE A 105 -24.40 -16.53 -3.10
CA PHE A 105 -25.16 -15.92 -4.19
C PHE A 105 -24.25 -15.60 -5.38
N PRO A 106 -24.50 -16.16 -6.58
CA PRO A 106 -23.72 -15.84 -7.77
C PRO A 106 -23.97 -14.37 -8.16
N VAL A 107 -22.88 -13.60 -8.23
CA VAL A 107 -22.91 -12.21 -8.70
C VAL A 107 -22.53 -12.21 -10.18
N GLU A 108 -23.41 -11.68 -11.03
CA GLU A 108 -23.13 -11.51 -12.45
C GLU A 108 -21.95 -10.54 -12.66
N PHE A 109 -20.96 -10.99 -13.43
CA PHE A 109 -19.78 -10.19 -13.72
C PHE A 109 -20.12 -9.07 -14.71
N SER A 110 -20.16 -7.84 -14.20
CA SER A 110 -20.30 -6.62 -15.00
C SER A 110 -19.28 -5.59 -14.55
N VAL A 111 -18.67 -4.88 -15.50
CA VAL A 111 -17.65 -3.85 -15.25
C VAL A 111 -18.21 -2.75 -14.33
N VAL A 112 -19.45 -2.33 -14.55
CA VAL A 112 -20.11 -1.29 -13.72
C VAL A 112 -20.33 -1.79 -12.29
N ASN A 113 -20.73 -3.05 -12.14
CA ASN A 113 -20.93 -3.65 -10.83
C ASN A 113 -19.58 -3.81 -10.09
N LEU A 114 -18.52 -4.20 -10.79
CA LEU A 114 -17.17 -4.29 -10.25
C LEU A 114 -16.69 -2.93 -9.70
N PHE A 115 -16.85 -1.86 -10.48
CA PHE A 115 -16.52 -0.51 -10.02
C PHE A 115 -17.35 -0.11 -8.81
N TYR A 116 -18.68 -0.32 -8.85
CA TYR A 116 -19.56 0.01 -7.74
C TYR A 116 -19.19 -0.73 -6.45
N THR A 117 -18.96 -2.04 -6.53
CA THR A 117 -18.53 -2.86 -5.39
C THR A 117 -17.15 -2.46 -4.88
N ALA A 118 -16.19 -2.18 -5.77
CA ALA A 118 -14.84 -1.75 -5.38
C ALA A 118 -14.85 -0.41 -4.64
N PHE A 119 -15.50 0.61 -5.22
CA PHE A 119 -15.62 1.92 -4.57
C PHE A 119 -16.44 1.85 -3.29
N GLY A 120 -17.50 1.02 -3.25
CA GLY A 120 -18.27 0.78 -2.03
C GLY A 120 -17.43 0.15 -0.91
N LEU A 121 -16.66 -0.89 -1.22
CA LEU A 121 -15.76 -1.55 -0.26
C LEU A 121 -14.67 -0.61 0.24
N ILE A 122 -14.05 0.17 -0.66
CA ILE A 122 -13.05 1.17 -0.29
C ILE A 122 -13.67 2.25 0.60
N GLY A 123 -14.84 2.77 0.23
CA GLY A 123 -15.55 3.79 1.02
C GLY A 123 -15.91 3.29 2.42
N ILE A 124 -16.54 2.11 2.52
CA ILE A 124 -16.93 1.51 3.80
C ILE A 124 -15.69 1.21 4.65
N SER A 125 -14.66 0.58 4.08
CA SER A 125 -13.43 0.28 4.82
C SER A 125 -12.69 1.54 5.28
N THR A 126 -12.77 2.64 4.54
CA THR A 126 -12.22 3.94 4.96
C THR A 126 -12.97 4.48 6.17
N VAL A 127 -14.30 4.53 6.13
CA VAL A 127 -15.12 5.05 7.25
C VAL A 127 -14.93 4.21 8.51
N VAL A 128 -15.01 2.89 8.38
CA VAL A 128 -14.83 1.96 9.51
C VAL A 128 -13.38 1.99 10.01
N GLY A 129 -12.39 2.09 9.11
CA GLY A 129 -10.97 2.24 9.46
C GLY A 129 -10.67 3.51 10.26
N ILE A 130 -11.32 4.63 9.95
CA ILE A 130 -11.21 5.88 10.74
C ILE A 130 -11.76 5.66 12.15
N VAL A 131 -12.96 5.08 12.27
CA VAL A 131 -13.57 4.78 13.57
C VAL A 131 -12.66 3.85 14.39
N TRP A 132 -12.11 2.82 13.75
CA TRP A 132 -11.19 1.88 14.39
C TRP A 132 -9.90 2.56 14.87
N CYS A 133 -9.31 3.41 14.03
CA CYS A 133 -8.11 4.17 14.38
C CYS A 133 -8.34 5.06 15.61
N ILE A 134 -9.48 5.77 15.66
CA ILE A 134 -9.84 6.62 16.81
C ILE A 134 -10.14 5.78 18.06
N ALA A 135 -10.85 4.67 17.92
CA ALA A 135 -11.26 3.83 19.05
C ALA A 135 -10.09 3.05 19.67
N PHE A 136 -9.14 2.57 18.85
CA PHE A 136 -8.07 1.70 19.32
C PHE A 136 -6.69 2.34 19.24
N GLU A 137 -6.31 3.06 18.19
CA GLU A 137 -4.95 3.61 18.17
C GLU A 137 -4.79 4.80 19.12
N TYR A 138 -5.67 5.80 19.06
CA TYR A 138 -5.54 7.01 19.88
C TYR A 138 -5.45 6.77 21.40
N PRO A 139 -6.25 5.88 22.04
CA PRO A 139 -6.11 5.63 23.48
C PRO A 139 -4.78 4.97 23.85
N PHE A 140 -4.22 4.12 22.99
CA PHE A 140 -2.93 3.47 23.24
C PHE A 140 -1.77 4.46 23.16
N PHE A 141 -1.85 5.49 22.30
CA PHE A 141 -0.87 6.59 22.29
C PHE A 141 -0.91 7.44 23.57
N GLY A 142 -2.08 7.62 24.17
CA GLY A 142 -2.22 8.25 25.48
C GLY A 142 -1.55 7.43 26.58
N LEU A 143 -1.73 6.11 26.54
CA LEU A 143 -1.13 5.17 27.49
C LEU A 143 0.40 5.09 27.35
N GLU A 144 0.93 5.04 26.13
CA GLU A 144 2.38 5.03 25.89
C GLU A 144 3.06 6.25 26.51
N LYS A 145 2.49 7.45 26.30
CA LYS A 145 3.01 8.69 26.90
C LYS A 145 2.92 8.69 28.43
N TYR A 146 1.97 7.99 29.01
CA TYR A 146 1.83 7.90 30.46
C TYR A 146 2.79 6.87 31.08
N VAL A 147 2.98 5.73 30.42
CA VAL A 147 3.84 4.62 30.87
C VAL A 147 5.32 4.91 30.63
N PHE A 148 5.67 5.49 29.47
CA PHE A 148 7.04 5.81 29.08
C PHE A 148 7.45 7.26 29.37
N ARG A 149 6.72 7.99 30.23
CA ARG A 149 7.17 9.29 30.71
C ARG A 149 8.45 9.11 31.53
N LYS A 150 9.60 9.15 30.85
CA LYS A 150 10.90 9.37 31.49
C LYS A 150 10.76 10.64 32.30
N LYS A 151 11.02 10.50 33.59
CA LYS A 151 11.18 11.60 34.52
C LYS A 151 12.47 12.30 34.09
N ASP A 152 12.38 13.38 33.32
CA ASP A 152 13.55 14.22 33.06
C ASP A 152 14.11 14.64 34.42
N PRO A 153 15.37 14.32 34.76
CA PRO A 153 15.98 14.87 35.95
C PRO A 153 16.02 16.38 35.75
N LYS A 154 15.35 17.11 36.65
CA LYS A 154 15.53 18.55 36.79
C LYS A 154 17.03 18.81 36.86
N SER A 155 17.59 19.44 35.84
CA SER A 155 18.86 20.14 35.96
C SER A 155 18.60 21.31 36.91
N THR A 156 18.96 21.10 38.16
CA THR A 156 19.16 22.16 39.14
C THR A 156 20.38 22.96 38.67
N ASP A 157 20.20 24.28 38.65
CA ASP A 157 21.19 25.36 38.49
C ASP A 157 21.88 25.56 37.14
#